data_AF-R6DD24-F1
#
_entry.id   AF-R6DD24-F1
#
_cell.length_a   1.000
_cell.length_b   1.000
_cell.length_c   1.000
_cell.angle_alpha   90.00
_cell.angle_beta   90.00
_cell.angle_gamma   90.00
#
_symmetry.space_group_name_H-M   'P 1'
#
loop_
_entity.id
_entity.type
_entity.pdbx_description
1 polymer ?
#
loop_
_entity_poly.entity_id
_entity_poly.type
_entity_poly.pdbx_seq_one_letter_code
_entity_poly.pdbx_strand_id
1 'polypeptide(L)'
;MEPKDILQLESSNTRQAYLFEENGHWYAYERSANRIEKFLKGFADFKHRVQDVCGRFKIEINIDMLLEKCSITSCEDSMLILDCPTE
;
A
#
# COMPACT_ATOMS: atom_id res chain seq x y z
N MET A 1 2.07 -5.59 13.28
CA MET A 1 0.85 -4.74 13.30
C MET A 1 -0.38 -5.64 13.35
N GLU A 2 -1.43 -5.29 14.10
CA GLU A 2 -2.66 -6.08 14.06
C GLU A 2 -3.56 -5.63 12.88
N PRO A 3 -4.40 -6.52 12.35
CA PRO A 3 -5.31 -6.18 11.24
C PRO A 3 -6.25 -5.01 11.57
N LYS A 4 -6.54 -4.76 12.85
CA LYS A 4 -7.42 -3.65 13.28
C LYS A 4 -6.78 -2.29 13.05
N ASP A 5 -5.47 -2.17 13.27
CA ASP A 5 -4.72 -0.92 13.06
C ASP A 5 -4.73 -0.51 11.58
N ILE A 6 -4.53 -1.47 10.68
CA ILE A 6 -4.52 -1.25 9.22
C ILE A 6 -5.85 -0.60 8.78
N LEU A 7 -6.99 -1.15 9.22
CA LEU A 7 -8.31 -0.61 8.84
C LEU A 7 -8.57 0.80 9.39
N GLN A 8 -8.08 1.08 10.60
CA GLN A 8 -8.21 2.42 11.18
C GLN A 8 -7.36 3.43 10.40
N LEU A 9 -6.13 3.07 10.04
CA LEU A 9 -5.24 3.91 9.24
C LEU A 9 -5.83 4.20 7.86
N GLU A 10 -6.31 3.16 7.17
CA GLU A 10 -6.99 3.29 5.87
C GLU A 10 -8.32 4.04 5.92
N SER A 11 -8.92 4.21 7.10
CA SER A 11 -10.11 5.05 7.29
C SER A 11 -9.79 6.48 7.72
N SER A 12 -8.61 6.72 8.29
CA SER A 12 -8.23 8.03 8.81
C SER A 12 -7.93 9.03 7.70
N ASN A 13 -7.27 8.60 6.63
CA ASN A 13 -6.85 9.53 5.57
C ASN A 13 -7.07 8.98 4.17
N THR A 14 -7.94 9.65 3.41
CA THR A 14 -8.36 9.24 2.08
C THR A 14 -7.51 9.85 0.96
N ARG A 15 -6.33 10.39 1.24
CA ARG A 15 -5.35 10.75 0.19
C ARG A 15 -4.11 9.88 0.18
N GLN A 16 -3.77 9.31 1.33
CA GLN A 16 -2.55 8.54 1.49
C GLN A 16 -2.78 7.06 1.19
N ALA A 17 -1.71 6.35 0.86
CA ALA A 17 -1.68 4.91 0.79
C ALA A 17 -0.65 4.37 1.78
N TYR A 18 -1.02 3.29 2.47
CA TYR A 18 -0.20 2.67 3.50
C TYR A 18 0.39 1.36 2.99
N LEU A 19 1.68 1.20 3.20
CA LEU A 19 2.47 0.02 2.88
C LEU A 19 3.07 -0.53 4.15
N PHE A 20 3.15 -1.85 4.22
CA PHE A 20 3.66 -2.58 5.36
C PHE A 20 4.73 -3.55 4.92
N GLU A 21 5.83 -3.58 5.66
CA GLU A 21 6.90 -4.52 5.41
C GLU A 21 6.56 -5.88 6.06
N GLU A 22 6.58 -6.94 5.25
CA GLU A 22 6.49 -8.32 5.71
C GLU A 22 7.57 -9.16 5.00
N ASN A 23 8.51 -9.72 5.77
CA ASN A 23 9.58 -10.61 5.29
C ASN A 23 10.48 -9.99 4.19
N GLY A 24 10.72 -8.69 4.24
CA GLY A 24 11.51 -7.93 3.26
C GLY A 24 10.71 -7.47 2.04
N HIS A 25 9.41 -7.76 1.99
CA HIS A 25 8.51 -7.35 0.91
C HIS A 25 7.51 -6.33 1.42
N TRP A 26 7.06 -5.44 0.54
CA TRP A 26 6.13 -4.37 0.91
C TRP A 26 4.75 -4.65 0.38
N TYR A 27 3.76 -4.56 1.25
CA TYR A 27 2.38 -4.88 0.94
C TYR A 27 1.44 -3.73 1.25
N ALA A 28 0.57 -3.41 0.30
CA ALA A 28 -0.57 -2.53 0.53
C ALA A 28 -1.83 -3.38 0.72
N TYR A 29 -2.68 -3.00 1.67
CA TYR A 29 -3.92 -3.73 1.95
C TYR A 29 -5.13 -3.03 1.33
N GLU A 30 -6.20 -3.78 1.08
CA GLU A 30 -7.55 -3.32 0.75
C GLU A 30 -7.67 -1.95 0.04
N ARG A 31 -7.82 -0.84 0.78
CA ARG A 31 -8.03 0.49 0.18
C ARG A 31 -6.76 1.06 -0.43
N SER A 32 -5.63 0.94 0.27
CA SER A 32 -4.32 1.38 -0.18
C SER A 32 -3.93 0.59 -1.42
N ALA A 33 -4.20 -0.72 -1.43
CA ALA A 33 -4.03 -1.59 -2.58
C ALA A 33 -4.84 -1.09 -3.77
N ASN A 34 -6.16 -0.86 -3.59
CA ASN A 34 -7.02 -0.37 -4.65
C ASN A 34 -6.58 0.99 -5.20
N ARG A 35 -6.10 1.87 -4.31
CA ARG A 35 -5.62 3.21 -4.68
C ARG A 35 -4.33 3.14 -5.47
N ILE A 36 -3.34 2.41 -4.99
CA ILE A 36 -2.07 2.26 -5.70
C ILE A 36 -2.30 1.54 -7.03
N GLU A 37 -3.20 0.55 -7.06
CA GLU A 37 -3.59 -0.14 -8.30
C GLU A 37 -4.21 0.80 -9.33
N LYS A 38 -5.07 1.73 -8.89
CA LYS A 38 -5.64 2.77 -9.76
C LYS A 38 -4.61 3.81 -10.18
N PHE A 39 -3.72 4.19 -9.28
CA PHE A 39 -2.70 5.22 -9.52
C PHE A 39 -1.62 4.72 -10.50
N LEU A 40 -1.13 3.50 -10.32
CA LEU A 40 -0.15 2.87 -11.20
C LEU A 40 -0.83 2.09 -12.34
N LYS A 41 -2.12 2.30 -12.60
CA LYS A 41 -2.84 1.60 -13.67
C LYS A 41 -2.19 1.92 -15.01
N GLY A 42 -1.54 0.92 -15.61
CA GLY A 42 -0.76 1.06 -16.84
C GLY A 42 0.76 1.14 -16.64
N PHE A 43 1.23 1.30 -15.40
CA PHE A 43 2.65 1.27 -15.03
C PHE A 43 3.06 -0.05 -14.37
N ALA A 44 2.18 -0.68 -13.58
CA ALA A 44 2.45 -1.95 -12.90
C ALA A 44 1.43 -3.02 -13.26
N ASP A 45 1.93 -4.23 -13.53
CA ASP A 45 1.12 -5.44 -13.58
C ASP A 45 1.02 -6.01 -12.15
N PHE A 46 -0.07 -5.72 -11.45
CA PHE A 46 -0.31 -6.18 -10.07
C PHE A 46 -0.70 -7.66 -10.06
N LYS A 47 0.22 -8.54 -10.47
CA LYS A 47 0.02 -9.98 -10.52
C LYS A 47 0.02 -10.65 -9.15
N HIS A 48 0.61 -10.02 -8.13
CA HIS A 48 0.73 -10.58 -6.78
C HIS A 48 -0.39 -10.06 -5.88
N ARG A 49 -1.62 -10.34 -6.30
CA ARG A 49 -2.82 -10.22 -5.48
C ARG A 49 -2.83 -11.37 -4.46
N VAL A 50 -2.42 -11.10 -3.22
CA VAL A 50 -2.34 -12.10 -2.14
C VAL A 50 -3.52 -11.92 -1.19
N GLN A 51 -4.10 -13.03 -0.74
CA GLN A 51 -5.09 -12.99 0.33
C GLN A 51 -4.40 -13.32 1.64
N ASP A 52 -4.52 -12.42 2.61
CA ASP A 52 -3.96 -12.57 3.94
C ASP A 52 -4.77 -13.58 4.79
N VAL A 53 -4.21 -14.02 5.92
CA VAL A 53 -4.82 -15.04 6.82
C VAL A 53 -6.22 -14.66 7.31
N CYS A 54 -6.56 -13.38 7.35
CA CYS A 54 -7.90 -12.89 7.69
C CYS A 54 -8.86 -12.82 6.50
N GLY A 55 -8.50 -13.34 5.33
CA GLY A 55 -9.29 -13.24 4.09
C GLY A 55 -9.21 -11.86 3.42
N ARG A 56 -8.34 -10.97 3.91
CA ARG A 56 -8.17 -9.63 3.37
C ARG A 56 -7.25 -9.63 2.18
N PHE A 57 -7.54 -8.74 1.25
CA PHE A 57 -6.76 -8.61 0.05
C PHE A 57 -5.55 -7.69 0.30
N LYS A 58 -4.36 -8.14 -0.11
CA LYS A 58 -3.13 -7.34 -0.15
C LYS A 58 -2.43 -7.48 -1.50
N ILE A 59 -1.69 -6.46 -1.90
CA ILE A 59 -0.82 -6.50 -3.08
C ILE A 59 0.61 -6.27 -2.66
N GLU A 60 1.51 -7.08 -3.22
CA GLU A 60 2.92 -6.78 -3.14
C GLU A 60 3.24 -5.59 -4.05
N ILE A 61 3.98 -4.62 -3.53
CA ILE A 61 4.40 -3.44 -4.28
C ILE A 61 5.89 -3.26 -4.16
N ASN A 62 6.51 -3.04 -5.32
CA ASN A 62 7.92 -2.69 -5.38
C ASN A 62 8.09 -1.20 -5.02
N ILE A 63 8.82 -0.91 -3.94
CA ILE A 63 9.09 0.47 -3.51
C ILE A 63 9.86 1.24 -4.58
N ASP A 64 10.79 0.60 -5.30
CA ASP A 64 11.63 1.26 -6.30
C ASP A 64 10.76 1.98 -7.34
N MET A 65 9.71 1.30 -7.79
CA MET A 65 8.72 1.84 -8.70
C MET A 65 7.86 2.96 -8.08
N LEU A 66 7.55 2.86 -6.79
CA LEU A 66 6.79 3.88 -6.07
C LEU A 66 7.61 5.16 -5.86
N LEU A 67 8.91 5.04 -5.58
CA LEU A 67 9.81 6.19 -5.41
C LEU A 67 9.90 7.06 -6.67
N GLU A 68 9.72 6.47 -7.85
CA GLU A 68 9.70 7.23 -9.11
C GLU A 68 8.41 8.04 -9.35
N LYS A 69 7.32 7.73 -8.63
CA LYS A 69 5.97 8.27 -8.91
C LYS A 69 5.26 8.91 -7.72
N CYS A 70 5.55 8.46 -6.50
CA CYS A 70 4.94 8.89 -5.26
C CYS A 70 5.98 9.54 -4.36
N SER A 71 5.52 10.50 -3.54
CA SER A 71 6.33 11.05 -2.47
C SER A 71 6.05 10.30 -1.17
N ILE A 72 7.12 9.85 -0.50
CA ILE A 72 6.99 9.28 0.85
C ILE A 72 6.66 10.42 1.80
N THR A 73 5.49 10.35 2.43
CA THR A 73 5.08 11.30 3.46
C THR A 73 5.66 10.94 4.82
N SER A 74 5.72 9.63 5.13
CA SER A 74 6.32 9.13 6.36
C SER A 74 6.93 7.76 6.14
N CYS A 75 8.04 7.50 6.82
CA CYS A 75 8.74 6.23 6.82
C CYS A 75 9.00 5.84 8.28
N GLU A 76 8.27 4.83 8.75
CA GLU A 76 8.48 4.19 10.05
C GLU A 76 9.15 2.82 9.85
N ASP A 77 9.64 2.19 10.92
CA ASP A 77 10.44 0.95 10.88
C ASP A 77 9.82 -0.19 10.05
N SER A 78 8.50 -0.29 9.98
CA SER A 78 7.80 -1.33 9.19
C SER A 78 6.58 -0.80 8.44
N MET A 79 6.45 0.52 8.31
CA MET A 79 5.34 1.16 7.61
C MET A 79 5.84 2.32 6.75
N LEU A 80 5.36 2.35 5.50
CA LEU A 80 5.56 3.46 4.59
C LEU A 80 4.22 4.12 4.29
N ILE A 81 4.17 5.44 4.40
CA ILE A 81 3.02 6.25 4.04
C ILE A 81 3.37 7.02 2.78
N LEU A 82 2.60 6.80 1.72
CA LEU A 82 2.75 7.47 0.45
C LEU A 82 1.65 8.49 0.23
N ASP A 83 2.03 9.65 -0.32
CA ASP A 83 1.07 10.56 -0.94
C ASP A 83 0.94 10.16 -2.41
N CYS A 84 -0.20 9.55 -2.75
CA CYS A 84 -0.57 9.20 -4.10
C CYS A 84 -1.70 10.14 -4.55
N PRO A 85 -1.38 11.24 -5.24
CA PRO A 85 -2.40 12.16 -5.73
C PRO A 85 -3.28 11.43 -6.74
N THR A 86 -4.52 11.13 -6.37
CA THR A 86 -5.57 10.88 -7.35
C THR A 86 -5.85 12.20 -8.06
N GLU A 87 -5.33 12.34 -9.28
CA GLU A 87 -5.77 13.36 -10.24
C GLU A 87 -7.31 13.41 -10.35
#